data_AF-A0A971EXY6-F1
#
_entry.id   AF-A0A971EXY6-F1
#
_cell.length_a   1.000
_cell.length_b   1.000
_cell.length_c   1.000
_cell.angle_alpha   90.00
_cell.angle_beta   90.00
_cell.angle_gamma   90.00
#
_symmetry.space_group_name_H-M   'P 1'
#
loop_
_entity.id
_entity.type
_entity.pdbx_description
1 polymer ?
#
loop_
_entity_poly.entity_id
_entity_poly.type
_entity_poly.pdbx_seq_one_letter_code
_entity_poly.pdbx_strand_id
1 'polypeptide(L)'
;MKKENRLRKIFTSKSFRYGTSSFIIVAVVLALFVVINITIPLLELEWDLTPEGLYTLSDTSKQILDDLDDEVEIIGLMDPTKISSVSSYYNVIRFLNYYDDYDNVTVTYVDPDTNVGYVSQLDPTGALDLTRQNFVVRRIKDGNTKAVKYYDLFSTYVSSDSTFEITDTGSKV
;
A
#
# COMPACT_ATOMS: atom_id res chain seq x y z
N MET A 1 49.84 -18.55 -35.78
CA MET A 1 49.35 -19.77 -35.08
C MET A 1 49.50 -19.74 -33.54
N LYS A 2 49.31 -18.62 -32.81
CA LYS A 2 49.52 -18.57 -31.34
C LYS A 2 48.28 -18.22 -30.49
N LYS A 3 47.12 -17.97 -31.12
CA LYS A 3 45.87 -17.52 -30.47
C LYS A 3 45.04 -18.67 -29.89
N GLU A 4 44.95 -19.81 -30.58
CA GLU A 4 44.16 -20.98 -30.14
C GLU A 4 44.59 -21.54 -28.77
N ASN A 5 45.89 -21.53 -28.49
CA ASN A 5 46.43 -22.05 -27.24
C ASN A 5 46.06 -21.21 -26.01
N ARG A 6 45.77 -19.91 -26.18
CA ARG A 6 45.34 -19.05 -25.06
C ARG A 6 43.87 -19.31 -24.70
N LEU A 7 43.00 -19.46 -25.71
CA LEU A 7 41.58 -19.79 -25.50
C LEU A 7 41.45 -21.14 -24.80
N ARG A 8 42.11 -22.19 -25.30
CA ARG A 8 42.11 -23.52 -24.66
C ARG A 8 42.60 -23.48 -23.21
N LYS A 9 43.66 -22.72 -22.92
CA LYS A 9 44.21 -22.57 -21.56
C LYS A 9 43.26 -21.86 -20.59
N ILE A 10 42.41 -20.95 -21.09
CA ILE A 10 41.34 -20.29 -20.33
C ILE A 10 40.25 -21.31 -19.99
N PHE A 11 39.74 -22.06 -20.98
CA PHE A 11 38.71 -23.09 -20.79
C PHE A 11 39.14 -24.25 -19.88
N THR A 12 40.44 -24.55 -19.79
CA THR A 12 40.98 -25.61 -18.91
C THR A 12 41.46 -25.11 -17.55
N SER A 13 41.40 -23.80 -17.28
CA SER A 13 41.89 -23.22 -16.02
C SER A 13 40.96 -23.56 -14.84
N LYS A 14 41.53 -23.73 -13.64
CA LYS A 14 40.75 -23.96 -12.41
C LYS A 14 39.76 -22.81 -12.15
N SER A 15 40.12 -21.57 -12.47
CA SER A 15 39.24 -20.40 -12.36
C SER A 15 38.03 -20.46 -13.30
N PHE A 16 38.17 -21.02 -14.50
CA PHE A 16 37.04 -21.24 -15.42
C PHE A 16 36.11 -22.36 -14.93
N ARG A 17 36.63 -23.42 -14.30
CA ARG A 17 35.81 -24.47 -13.69
C ARG A 17 35.00 -24.00 -12.47
N TYR A 18 35.53 -23.08 -11.66
CA TYR A 18 34.76 -22.47 -10.57
C TYR A 18 33.84 -21.34 -11.07
N GLY A 19 34.24 -20.59 -12.11
CA GLY A 19 33.43 -19.53 -12.70
C GLY A 19 32.26 -20.02 -13.56
N THR A 20 32.32 -21.24 -14.10
CA THR A 20 31.22 -21.85 -14.88
C THR A 20 30.01 -22.18 -14.01
N SER A 21 30.21 -22.68 -12.79
CA SER A 21 29.11 -22.88 -11.84
C SER A 21 28.43 -21.56 -11.47
N SER A 22 29.21 -20.50 -11.21
CA SER A 22 28.66 -19.15 -10.95
C SER A 22 27.90 -18.60 -12.16
N PHE A 23 28.41 -18.82 -13.38
CA PHE A 23 27.72 -18.42 -14.61
C PHE A 23 26.38 -19.13 -14.79
N ILE A 24 26.32 -20.44 -14.51
CA ILE A 24 25.08 -21.21 -14.57
C ILE A 24 24.07 -20.68 -13.53
N ILE A 25 24.51 -20.41 -12.29
CA ILE A 25 23.65 -19.84 -11.24
C ILE A 25 23.11 -18.48 -11.69
N VAL A 26 23.96 -17.59 -12.20
CA VAL A 26 23.52 -16.27 -12.72
C VAL A 26 22.52 -16.43 -13.86
N ALA A 27 22.76 -17.34 -14.81
CA ALA A 27 21.82 -17.60 -15.90
C ALA A 27 20.47 -18.11 -15.40
N VAL A 28 20.44 -18.98 -14.39
CA VAL A 28 19.20 -19.47 -13.75
C VAL A 28 18.47 -18.34 -13.03
N VAL A 29 19.18 -17.51 -12.26
CA VAL A 29 18.58 -16.35 -11.56
C VAL A 29 17.98 -15.37 -12.56
N LEU A 30 18.66 -15.10 -13.67
CA LEU A 30 18.14 -14.24 -14.74
C LEU A 30 16.90 -14.85 -15.42
N ALA A 31 16.91 -16.16 -15.68
CA ALA A 31 15.75 -16.85 -16.24
C ALA A 31 14.54 -16.77 -15.29
N LEU A 32 14.74 -16.99 -13.98
CA LEU A 32 13.70 -16.82 -12.97
C LEU A 32 13.21 -15.37 -12.88
N PHE A 33 14.12 -14.40 -12.92
CA PHE A 33 13.76 -12.99 -12.90
C PHE A 33 12.84 -12.61 -14.07
N VAL A 34 13.14 -13.10 -15.29
CA VAL A 34 12.29 -12.90 -16.46
C VAL A 34 10.93 -13.55 -16.29
N VAL A 35 10.87 -14.80 -15.81
CA VAL A 35 9.60 -15.50 -15.56
C VAL A 35 8.76 -14.73 -14.55
N ILE A 36 9.34 -14.38 -13.39
CA ILE A 36 8.67 -13.62 -12.33
C ILE A 36 8.15 -12.29 -12.86
N ASN A 37 8.97 -11.55 -13.63
CA ASN A 37 8.58 -10.26 -14.17
C ASN A 37 7.40 -10.35 -15.16
N ILE A 38 7.28 -11.44 -15.91
CA ILE A 38 6.14 -11.69 -16.80
C ILE A 38 4.93 -12.18 -16.01
N THR A 39 5.11 -13.02 -15.00
CA THR A 39 3.98 -13.64 -14.28
C THR A 39 3.34 -12.72 -13.24
N ILE A 40 4.11 -11.84 -12.57
CA ILE A 40 3.59 -10.94 -11.53
C ILE A 40 2.46 -10.04 -12.07
N PRO A 41 2.62 -9.34 -13.21
CA PRO A 41 1.55 -8.50 -13.77
C PRO A 41 0.28 -9.27 -14.14
N LEU A 42 0.39 -10.57 -14.44
CA LEU A 42 -0.75 -11.41 -14.84
C LEU A 42 -1.61 -11.88 -13.66
N LEU A 43 -1.07 -11.87 -12.44
CA LEU A 43 -1.76 -12.42 -11.27
C LEU A 43 -2.64 -11.40 -10.55
N GLU A 44 -2.65 -10.12 -10.98
CA GLU A 44 -3.33 -9.00 -10.30
C GLU A 44 -3.08 -8.98 -8.78
N LEU A 45 -1.95 -9.57 -8.36
CA LEU A 45 -1.67 -9.90 -6.97
C LEU A 45 -0.85 -8.77 -6.37
N GLU A 46 -1.51 -7.95 -5.55
CA GLU A 46 -0.87 -6.82 -4.89
C GLU A 46 -0.30 -7.29 -3.54
N TRP A 47 0.99 -7.65 -3.55
CA TRP A 47 1.69 -8.01 -2.32
C TRP A 47 2.13 -6.77 -1.56
N ASP A 48 1.70 -6.68 -0.31
CA ASP A 48 2.25 -5.72 0.63
C ASP A 48 3.62 -6.19 1.10
N LEU A 49 4.65 -5.49 0.62
CA LEU A 49 6.05 -5.75 0.96
C LEU A 49 6.54 -4.86 2.10
N THR A 50 5.65 -4.11 2.74
CA THR A 50 6.03 -3.36 3.94
C THR A 50 6.31 -4.33 5.08
N PRO A 51 7.32 -4.08 5.93
CA PRO A 51 7.73 -5.03 6.98
C PRO A 51 6.61 -5.46 7.92
N GLU A 52 5.61 -4.60 8.12
CA GLU A 52 4.50 -4.78 9.07
C GLU A 52 3.14 -5.00 8.38
N GLY A 53 3.08 -5.13 7.06
CA GLY A 53 1.80 -5.27 6.34
C GLY A 53 0.89 -4.04 6.47
N LEU A 54 1.45 -2.84 6.36
CA LEU A 54 0.80 -1.54 6.61
C LEU A 54 -0.43 -1.26 5.75
N TYR A 55 -0.54 -1.90 4.59
CA TYR A 55 -1.60 -1.68 3.60
C TYR A 55 -2.40 -2.97 3.35
N THR A 56 -2.42 -3.89 4.32
CA THR A 56 -3.26 -5.09 4.33
C THR A 56 -3.93 -5.28 5.68
N LEU A 57 -5.06 -5.98 5.72
CA LEU A 57 -5.76 -6.23 6.97
C LEU A 57 -4.97 -7.22 7.84
N SER A 58 -4.69 -6.83 9.07
CA SER A 58 -4.19 -7.74 10.09
C SER A 58 -5.24 -8.81 10.42
N ASP A 59 -4.81 -9.97 10.91
CA ASP A 59 -5.75 -11.05 11.26
C ASP A 59 -6.72 -10.62 12.39
N THR A 60 -6.25 -9.79 13.32
CA THR A 60 -7.12 -9.16 14.34
C THR A 60 -8.18 -8.27 13.70
N SER A 61 -7.82 -7.47 12.70
CA SER A 61 -8.78 -6.61 11.99
C SER A 61 -9.83 -7.43 11.26
N LYS A 62 -9.42 -8.51 10.56
CA LYS A 62 -10.36 -9.41 9.89
C LYS A 62 -11.36 -10.01 10.87
N GLN A 63 -10.89 -10.50 12.03
CA GLN A 63 -11.77 -11.04 13.06
C GLN A 63 -12.76 -10.00 13.58
N ILE A 64 -12.32 -8.76 13.82
CA ILE A 64 -13.22 -7.68 14.26
C ILE A 64 -14.28 -7.37 13.18
N LEU A 65 -13.90 -7.41 11.91
CA LEU A 65 -14.80 -7.13 10.78
C LEU A 65 -15.80 -8.27 10.56
N ASP A 66 -15.38 -9.53 10.71
CA ASP A 66 -16.25 -10.70 10.64
C ASP A 66 -17.31 -10.71 11.76
N ASP A 67 -16.92 -10.28 12.98
CA ASP A 67 -17.80 -10.23 14.16
C ASP A 67 -18.53 -8.88 14.30
N LEU A 68 -18.51 -8.02 13.27
CA LEU A 68 -19.08 -6.67 13.34
C LEU A 68 -20.61 -6.70 13.29
N ASP A 69 -21.27 -6.42 14.41
CA ASP A 69 -22.75 -6.43 14.51
C ASP A 69 -23.46 -5.20 13.90
N ASP A 70 -22.84 -4.02 13.97
CA ASP A 70 -23.44 -2.76 13.52
C ASP A 70 -22.90 -2.40 12.12
N GLU A 71 -23.76 -1.92 11.22
CA GLU A 71 -23.35 -1.35 9.93
C GLU A 71 -22.52 -0.08 10.12
N VAL A 72 -21.38 -0.01 9.42
CA VAL A 72 -20.42 1.10 9.47
C VAL A 72 -20.12 1.62 8.06
N GLU A 73 -20.05 2.93 7.94
CA GLU A 73 -19.61 3.60 6.72
C GLU A 73 -18.30 4.34 6.97
N ILE A 74 -17.32 4.15 6.09
CA ILE A 74 -16.08 4.90 6.06
C ILE A 74 -16.16 5.91 4.93
N ILE A 75 -16.17 7.19 5.27
CA ILE A 75 -16.35 8.31 4.34
C ILE A 75 -15.01 9.02 4.14
N GLY A 76 -14.44 8.96 2.93
CA GLY A 76 -13.30 9.77 2.53
C GLY A 76 -13.74 11.14 2.01
N LEU A 77 -13.31 12.22 2.67
CA LEU A 77 -13.63 13.59 2.26
C LEU A 77 -12.73 14.09 1.12
N MET A 78 -12.79 13.40 -0.02
CA MET A 78 -12.00 13.68 -1.21
C MET A 78 -12.64 13.10 -2.47
N ASP A 79 -12.13 13.52 -3.63
CA ASP A 79 -12.36 12.84 -4.90
C ASP A 79 -11.21 11.85 -5.17
N PRO A 80 -11.44 10.52 -5.11
CA PRO A 80 -10.38 9.54 -5.28
C PRO A 80 -9.76 9.60 -6.69
N THR A 81 -10.49 10.09 -7.70
CA THR A 81 -9.98 10.22 -9.08
C THR A 81 -8.94 11.34 -9.24
N LYS A 82 -8.89 12.28 -8.29
CA LYS A 82 -7.93 13.39 -8.24
C LYS A 82 -6.70 13.06 -7.39
N ILE A 83 -6.63 11.88 -6.76
CA ILE A 83 -5.49 11.47 -5.96
C ILE A 83 -4.45 10.79 -6.85
N SER A 84 -3.27 11.39 -6.94
CA SER A 84 -2.14 10.86 -7.71
C SER A 84 -1.63 9.56 -7.10
N SER A 85 -1.16 8.61 -7.93
CA SER A 85 -0.60 7.33 -7.49
C SER A 85 0.67 7.44 -6.63
N VAL A 86 1.33 8.60 -6.65
CA VAL A 86 2.49 8.90 -5.78
C VAL A 86 2.09 9.55 -4.45
N SER A 87 0.80 9.86 -4.26
CA SER A 87 0.30 10.42 -3.01
C SER A 87 0.17 9.31 -1.96
N SER A 88 0.53 9.61 -0.72
CA SER A 88 0.38 8.66 0.38
C SER A 88 -1.10 8.27 0.64
N TYR A 89 -2.05 9.14 0.28
CA TYR A 89 -3.48 8.83 0.32
C TYR A 89 -3.91 7.75 -0.67
N TYR A 90 -3.18 7.55 -1.78
CA TYR A 90 -3.49 6.53 -2.77
C TYR A 90 -3.45 5.13 -2.16
N ASN A 91 -2.45 4.85 -1.32
CA ASN A 91 -2.32 3.57 -0.64
C ASN A 91 -3.45 3.38 0.39
N VAL A 92 -3.87 4.43 1.08
CA VAL A 92 -5.01 4.37 2.01
C VAL A 92 -6.31 4.07 1.29
N ILE A 93 -6.57 4.72 0.14
CA ILE A 93 -7.76 4.46 -0.68
C ILE A 93 -7.81 2.99 -1.10
N ARG A 94 -6.68 2.45 -1.58
CA ARG A 94 -6.61 1.03 -1.96
C ARG A 94 -6.75 0.10 -0.76
N PHE A 95 -6.16 0.46 0.38
CA PHE A 95 -6.30 -0.31 1.61
C PHE A 95 -7.75 -0.37 2.08
N LEU A 96 -8.53 0.70 1.91
CA LEU A 96 -9.95 0.72 2.25
C LEU A 96 -10.81 -0.23 1.40
N ASN A 97 -10.37 -0.64 0.20
CA ASN A 97 -11.08 -1.65 -0.58
C ASN A 97 -11.19 -2.98 0.19
N TYR A 98 -10.18 -3.34 0.98
CA TYR A 98 -10.25 -4.55 1.81
C TYR A 98 -11.31 -4.46 2.91
N TYR A 99 -11.68 -3.25 3.34
CA TYR A 99 -12.78 -3.06 4.29
C TYR A 99 -14.13 -3.12 3.58
N ASP A 100 -14.25 -2.57 2.37
CA ASP A 100 -15.48 -2.57 1.56
C ASP A 100 -15.92 -3.98 1.12
N ASP A 101 -15.01 -4.96 1.15
CA ASP A 101 -15.30 -6.37 0.88
C ASP A 101 -16.15 -7.05 1.98
N TYR A 102 -16.36 -6.41 3.14
CA TYR A 102 -17.16 -6.95 4.24
C TYR A 102 -18.60 -6.40 4.22
N ASP A 103 -19.59 -7.27 4.34
CA ASP A 103 -21.03 -6.94 4.18
C ASP A 103 -21.51 -5.77 5.07
N ASN A 104 -20.95 -5.62 6.28
CA ASN A 104 -21.35 -4.60 7.25
C ASN A 104 -20.52 -3.31 7.18
N VAL A 105 -19.63 -3.20 6.19
CA VAL A 105 -18.81 -2.01 5.96
C VAL A 105 -19.04 -1.46 4.56
N THR A 106 -19.20 -0.14 4.45
CA THR A 106 -19.30 0.53 3.16
C THR A 106 -18.30 1.68 3.12
N VAL A 107 -17.51 1.76 2.05
CA VAL A 107 -16.54 2.84 1.84
C VAL A 107 -17.09 3.80 0.79
N THR A 108 -17.29 5.06 1.17
CA THR A 108 -17.79 6.11 0.28
C THR A 108 -16.82 7.28 0.20
N TYR A 109 -16.87 8.00 -0.92
CA TYR A 109 -16.03 9.18 -1.13
C TYR A 109 -16.90 10.37 -1.50
N VAL A 110 -16.71 11.49 -0.80
CA VAL A 110 -17.43 12.74 -1.03
C VAL A 110 -16.44 13.90 -1.10
N ASP A 111 -16.34 14.52 -2.28
CA ASP A 111 -15.54 15.73 -2.45
C ASP A 111 -16.27 16.93 -1.80
N PRO A 112 -15.74 17.50 -0.70
CA PRO A 112 -16.39 18.59 0.03
C PRO A 112 -16.44 19.90 -0.76
N ASP A 113 -15.71 19.99 -1.88
CA ASP A 113 -15.64 21.21 -2.70
C ASP A 113 -16.79 21.31 -3.67
N THR A 114 -17.18 20.15 -4.17
CA THR A 114 -18.30 20.00 -5.11
C THR A 114 -19.60 19.72 -4.35
N ASN A 115 -19.52 19.20 -3.12
CA ASN A 115 -20.66 18.96 -2.23
C ASN A 115 -20.66 19.92 -1.04
N VAL A 116 -20.93 21.18 -1.33
CA VAL A 116 -20.96 22.26 -0.32
C VAL A 116 -21.97 21.94 0.78
N GLY A 117 -21.53 22.05 2.04
CA GLY A 117 -22.36 21.81 3.22
C GLY A 117 -22.38 20.35 3.69
N TYR A 118 -21.79 19.40 2.96
CA TYR A 118 -21.69 18.01 3.41
C TYR A 118 -20.91 17.88 4.71
N VAL A 119 -19.78 18.59 4.81
CA VAL A 119 -18.97 18.63 6.05
C VAL A 119 -19.78 19.13 7.24
N SER A 120 -20.59 20.18 7.07
CA SER A 120 -21.45 20.72 8.14
C SER A 120 -22.62 19.79 8.50
N GLN A 121 -23.07 18.94 7.58
CA GLN A 121 -24.05 17.89 7.89
C GLN A 121 -23.41 16.76 8.69
N LEU A 122 -22.16 16.41 8.36
CA LEU A 122 -21.42 15.34 9.00
C LEU A 122 -20.85 15.73 10.38
N ASP A 123 -20.47 16.99 10.54
CA ASP A 123 -19.99 17.58 11.80
C ASP A 123 -20.73 18.91 12.10
N PRO A 124 -21.99 18.86 12.59
CA PRO A 124 -22.79 20.05 12.84
C PRO A 124 -22.23 20.95 13.94
N THR A 125 -21.47 20.38 14.87
CA THR A 125 -20.88 21.11 16.00
C THR A 125 -19.50 21.67 15.68
N GLY A 126 -18.86 21.20 14.59
CA GLY A 126 -17.48 21.52 14.25
C GLY A 126 -16.46 20.85 15.19
N ALA A 127 -16.88 19.87 15.99
CA ALA A 127 -16.03 19.25 17.01
C ALA A 127 -15.03 18.26 16.43
N LEU A 128 -15.28 17.75 15.22
CA LEU A 128 -14.40 16.80 14.53
C LEU A 128 -13.32 17.50 13.71
N ASP A 129 -13.43 18.82 13.50
CA ASP A 129 -12.45 19.62 12.74
C ASP A 129 -12.17 19.01 11.35
N LEU A 130 -13.26 18.66 10.65
CA LEU A 130 -13.20 17.95 9.37
C LEU A 130 -12.73 18.88 8.26
N THR A 131 -11.73 18.41 7.51
CA THR A 131 -11.16 19.09 6.35
C THR A 131 -11.03 18.12 5.18
N ARG A 132 -10.60 18.64 4.02
CA ARG A 132 -10.27 17.81 2.85
C ARG A 132 -9.32 16.68 3.23
N GLN A 133 -9.49 15.54 2.58
CA GLN A 133 -8.66 14.34 2.74
C GLN A 133 -8.73 13.67 4.12
N ASN A 134 -9.62 14.11 5.00
CA ASN A 134 -9.91 13.39 6.24
C ASN A 134 -10.81 12.19 5.94
N PHE A 135 -10.73 11.17 6.79
CA PHE A 135 -11.65 10.05 6.78
C PHE A 135 -12.60 10.15 7.98
N VAL A 136 -13.83 9.69 7.82
CA VAL A 136 -14.82 9.67 8.88
C VAL A 136 -15.45 8.28 8.94
N VAL A 137 -15.42 7.67 10.12
CA VAL A 137 -16.11 6.42 10.39
C VAL A 137 -17.46 6.75 11.02
N ARG A 138 -18.55 6.36 10.37
CA ARG A 138 -19.92 6.60 10.79
C ARG A 138 -20.61 5.28 11.06
N ARG A 139 -21.19 5.13 12.24
CA ARG A 139 -22.11 4.02 12.52
C ARG A 139 -23.50 4.37 11.99
N ILE A 140 -24.09 3.52 11.17
CA ILE A 140 -25.36 3.81 10.49
C ILE A 140 -26.53 3.87 11.48
N LYS A 141 -26.55 2.96 12.45
CA LYS A 141 -27.66 2.78 13.40
C LYS A 141 -28.01 4.02 14.23
N ASP A 142 -27.02 4.76 14.70
CA ASP A 142 -27.19 5.92 15.59
C ASP A 142 -26.54 7.20 15.06
N GLY A 143 -25.85 7.15 13.92
CA GLY A 143 -25.17 8.28 13.33
C GLY A 143 -23.90 8.71 14.07
N ASN A 144 -23.40 7.91 15.03
CA ASN A 144 -22.17 8.24 15.74
C ASN A 144 -20.97 8.26 14.78
N THR A 145 -20.25 9.38 14.78
CA THR A 145 -19.12 9.63 13.87
C THR A 145 -17.81 9.80 14.61
N LYS A 146 -16.73 9.28 14.04
CA LYS A 146 -15.36 9.53 14.49
C LYS A 146 -14.49 9.95 13.30
N ALA A 147 -13.78 11.06 13.44
CA ALA A 147 -12.78 11.48 12.48
C ALA A 147 -11.51 10.64 12.63
N VAL A 148 -10.93 10.27 11.50
CA VAL A 148 -9.63 9.60 11.40
C VAL A 148 -8.79 10.40 10.40
N LYS A 149 -7.74 11.06 10.89
CA LYS A 149 -6.85 11.86 10.04
C LYS A 149 -5.71 10.98 9.56
N TYR A 150 -5.08 11.34 8.43
CA TYR A 150 -4.00 10.54 7.84
C TYR A 150 -2.89 10.20 8.83
N TYR A 151 -2.49 11.19 9.63
CA TYR A 151 -1.43 11.04 10.64
C TYR A 151 -1.81 10.17 11.83
N ASP A 152 -3.10 9.82 11.99
CA ASP A 152 -3.57 8.87 13.00
C ASP A 152 -3.41 7.41 12.52
N LEU A 153 -3.27 7.18 11.20
CA LEU A 153 -3.13 5.85 10.61
C LEU A 153 -1.71 5.30 10.75
N PHE A 154 -0.71 6.15 10.50
CA PHE A 154 0.69 5.72 10.39
C PHE A 154 1.62 6.48 11.34
N SER A 155 2.66 5.77 11.77
CA SER A 155 3.86 6.36 12.33
C SER A 155 4.72 6.85 11.17
N THR A 156 5.08 8.13 11.20
CA THR A 156 5.83 8.77 10.12
C THR A 156 7.22 9.19 10.61
N TYR A 157 8.25 8.89 9.81
CA TYR A 157 9.58 9.46 9.98
C TYR A 157 9.81 10.53 8.91
N VAL A 158 10.41 11.66 9.30
CA VAL A 158 10.82 12.74 8.39
C VAL A 158 12.34 12.73 8.30
N SER A 159 12.87 12.47 7.11
CA SER A 159 14.32 12.55 6.88
C SER A 159 14.78 14.02 6.97
N SER A 160 15.96 14.24 7.57
CA SER A 160 16.54 15.58 7.78
C SER A 160 17.38 16.07 6.59
N ASP A 161 17.41 15.32 5.49
CA ASP A 161 18.20 15.65 4.32
C ASP A 161 17.52 16.75 3.48
N SER A 162 18.23 17.32 2.50
CA SER A 162 17.80 18.49 1.71
C SER A 162 16.45 18.36 0.99
N THR A 163 15.88 17.16 0.94
CA THR A 163 14.53 16.86 0.47
C THR A 163 13.74 16.29 1.64
N PHE A 164 12.74 17.02 2.12
CA PHE A 164 11.79 16.53 3.13
C PHE A 164 11.00 15.37 2.53
N GLU A 165 11.37 14.14 2.88
CA GLU A 165 10.61 12.94 2.55
C GLU A 165 9.93 12.41 3.82
N ILE A 166 8.61 12.20 3.73
CA ILE A 166 7.81 11.58 4.79
C ILE A 166 7.68 10.11 4.41
N THR A 167 8.13 9.22 5.30
CA THR A 167 7.99 7.77 5.13
C THR A 167 7.14 7.20 6.24
N ASP A 168 6.12 6.40 5.88
CA ASP A 168 5.32 5.61 6.83
C ASP A 168 6.17 4.43 7.31
N THR A 169 6.42 4.33 8.61
CA THR A 169 7.33 3.34 9.22
C THR A 169 6.61 2.31 10.08
N GLY A 170 5.31 2.46 10.29
CA GLY A 170 4.52 1.59 11.17
C GLY A 170 3.04 1.97 11.15
N SER A 171 2.18 1.01 11.50
CA SER A 171 0.78 1.29 11.83
C SER A 171 0.72 1.90 13.24
N LYS A 172 -0.20 2.83 13.49
CA LYS A 172 -0.45 3.38 14.84
C LYS A 172 -1.50 2.59 15.63
N VAL A 173 -1.88 1.43 15.13
CA VAL A 173 -2.89 0.54 15.72
C VAL A 173 -2.22 -0.63 16.42
#